data_AF-A0A5C6U0F2-F1
#
_entry.id   AF-A0A5C6U0F2-F1
#
_cell.length_a   1.000
_cell.length_b   1.000
_cell.length_c   1.000
_cell.angle_alpha   90.00
_cell.angle_beta   90.00
_cell.angle_gamma   90.00
#
_symmetry.space_group_name_H-M   'P 1'
#
loop_
_entity.id
_entity.type
_entity.pdbx_description
1 polymer ?
#
loop_
_entity_poly.entity_id
_entity_poly.type
_entity_poly.pdbx_seq_one_letter_code
_entity_poly.pdbx_strand_id
1 'polypeptide(L)'
;MQLSFDVAADRLVAARLLRMQSAGASWAKSDPRRFDRAVAAVVETAQALAGAAHAAPPTERDAYWSEARRKLAPMDGPGTRQRWLARVALEWAAQGAPLDGPRLQCGACGMGRARGRWRGCGDARAAGRRKLPMPR
;
A
#
# COMPACT_ATOMS: atom_id res chain seq x y z
N MET A 1 -7.29 -2.08 9.04
CA MET A 1 -8.16 -0.99 9.56
C MET A 1 -8.04 0.16 8.57
N GLN A 2 -9.11 0.60 7.93
CA GLN A 2 -9.06 1.66 6.91
C GLN A 2 -8.91 3.04 7.57
N LEU A 3 -8.20 3.95 6.92
CA LEU A 3 -8.13 5.37 7.30
C LEU A 3 -9.49 6.04 7.00
N SER A 4 -10.04 6.80 7.96
CA SER A 4 -11.35 7.43 7.82
C SER A 4 -11.28 8.89 7.35
N PHE A 5 -10.13 9.56 7.51
CA PHE A 5 -9.97 11.02 7.37
C PHE A 5 -10.78 11.85 8.38
N ASP A 6 -11.43 11.19 9.36
CA ASP A 6 -11.96 11.85 10.54
C ASP A 6 -10.92 11.80 11.65
N VAL A 7 -10.50 12.97 12.14
CA VAL A 7 -9.39 13.08 13.08
C VAL A 7 -9.70 12.34 14.40
N ALA A 8 -10.93 12.38 14.90
CA ALA A 8 -11.27 11.74 16.17
C ALA A 8 -11.23 10.20 16.05
N ALA A 9 -11.86 9.66 15.01
CA ALA A 9 -11.85 8.23 14.70
C ALA A 9 -10.44 7.73 14.41
N ASP A 10 -9.69 8.45 13.58
CA ASP A 10 -8.32 8.09 13.20
C ASP A 10 -7.39 8.11 14.43
N ARG A 11 -7.57 9.02 15.39
CA ARG A 11 -6.80 9.02 16.65
C ARG A 11 -7.08 7.79 17.50
N LEU A 12 -8.33 7.34 17.58
CA LEU A 12 -8.66 6.12 18.33
C LEU A 12 -8.00 4.88 17.69
N VAL A 13 -8.06 4.79 16.36
CA VAL A 13 -7.41 3.70 15.60
C VAL A 13 -5.89 3.76 15.76
N ALA A 14 -5.27 4.92 15.59
CA ALA A 14 -3.83 5.12 15.75
C ALA A 14 -3.36 4.77 17.17
N ALA A 15 -4.10 5.21 18.20
CA ALA A 15 -3.78 4.87 19.58
C ALA A 15 -3.86 3.36 19.83
N ARG A 16 -4.83 2.66 19.23
CA ARG A 16 -4.91 1.19 19.28
C ARG A 16 -3.75 0.54 18.54
N LEU A 17 -3.43 0.99 17.32
CA LEU A 17 -2.32 0.48 16.52
C LEU A 17 -0.98 0.58 17.26
N LEU A 18 -0.71 1.72 17.89
CA LEU A 18 0.52 1.91 18.67
C LEU A 18 0.55 1.03 19.94
N ARG A 19 -0.58 0.84 20.63
CA ARG A 19 -0.66 -0.02 21.82
C ARG A 19 -0.56 -1.52 21.50
N MET A 20 -0.86 -1.95 20.28
CA MET A 20 -0.60 -3.32 19.85
C MET A 20 0.90 -3.62 19.68
N GLN A 21 1.74 -2.59 19.62
CA GLN A 21 3.20 -2.73 19.60
C GLN A 21 3.74 -2.69 21.03
N SER A 22 4.63 -3.62 21.39
CA SER A 22 5.20 -3.69 22.75
C SER A 22 5.85 -2.36 23.20
N ALA A 23 6.60 -1.71 22.31
CA ALA A 23 7.19 -0.40 22.55
C ALA A 23 6.16 0.70 22.80
N GLY A 24 5.06 0.72 22.02
CA GLY A 24 3.99 1.70 22.18
C GLY A 24 3.15 1.46 23.44
N ALA A 25 2.91 0.22 23.81
CA ALA A 25 2.23 -0.14 25.06
C ALA A 25 3.01 0.31 26.30
N SER A 26 4.33 0.08 26.31
CA SER A 26 5.21 0.54 27.40
C SER A 26 5.25 2.06 27.47
N TRP A 27 5.37 2.72 26.32
CA TRP A 27 5.43 4.18 26.25
C TRP A 27 4.13 4.86 26.71
N ALA A 28 2.98 4.30 26.35
CA ALA A 28 1.68 4.80 26.80
C ALA A 28 1.53 4.80 28.33
N LYS A 29 2.20 3.88 29.03
CA LYS A 29 2.21 3.81 30.50
C LYS A 29 3.20 4.79 31.11
N SER A 30 4.38 4.96 30.52
CA SER A 30 5.45 5.79 31.08
C SER A 30 5.26 7.29 30.83
N ASP A 31 4.73 7.67 29.67
CA ASP A 31 4.51 9.08 29.32
C ASP A 31 3.25 9.24 28.44
N PRO A 32 2.07 9.30 29.06
CA PRO A 32 0.80 9.42 28.34
C PRO A 32 0.73 10.68 27.46
N ARG A 33 1.30 11.80 27.93
CA ARG A 33 1.23 13.08 27.20
C ARG A 33 2.07 13.04 25.92
N ARG A 34 3.28 12.48 25.97
CA ARG A 34 4.08 12.30 24.75
C ARG A 34 3.50 11.23 23.85
N PHE A 35 2.89 10.19 24.41
CA PHE A 35 2.16 9.19 23.62
C PHE A 35 1.02 9.82 22.83
N ASP A 36 0.20 10.70 23.43
CA ASP A 36 -0.90 11.37 22.74
C ASP A 36 -0.42 12.29 21.61
N ARG A 37 0.74 12.93 21.76
CA ARG A 37 1.39 13.68 20.68
C ARG A 37 1.88 12.76 19.56
N ALA A 38 2.39 11.58 19.89
CA ALA A 38 2.79 10.59 18.90
C ALA A 38 1.59 10.04 18.12
N VAL A 39 0.46 9.81 18.80
CA VAL A 39 -0.81 9.45 18.15
C VAL A 39 -1.23 10.53 17.15
N ALA A 40 -1.19 11.80 17.56
CA ALA A 40 -1.51 12.92 16.67
C ALA A 40 -0.61 12.93 15.41
N ALA A 41 0.70 12.80 15.62
CA ALA A 41 1.67 12.81 14.53
C ALA A 41 1.49 11.62 13.57
N VAL A 42 1.12 10.44 14.08
CA VAL A 42 0.83 9.26 13.24
C VAL A 42 -0.41 9.49 12.37
N VAL A 43 -1.48 10.07 12.93
CA VAL A 43 -2.69 10.40 12.18
C VAL A 43 -2.40 11.41 11.08
N GLU A 44 -1.74 12.51 11.43
CA GLU A 44 -1.35 13.55 10.48
C GLU A 44 -0.48 12.98 9.35
N THR A 45 0.52 12.17 9.70
CA THR A 45 1.41 11.54 8.71
C THR A 45 0.63 10.57 7.82
N ALA A 46 -0.26 9.75 8.38
CA ALA A 46 -1.04 8.77 7.62
C ALA A 46 -1.99 9.46 6.63
N GLN A 47 -2.69 10.50 7.08
CA GLN A 47 -3.58 11.30 6.23
C GLN A 47 -2.80 12.05 5.15
N ALA A 48 -1.64 12.62 5.46
CA ALA A 48 -0.78 13.26 4.46
C ALA A 48 -0.28 12.28 3.39
N LEU A 49 0.16 11.08 3.79
CA LEU A 49 0.59 10.02 2.87
C LEU A 49 -0.56 9.54 1.98
N ALA A 50 -1.74 9.31 2.57
CA ALA A 50 -2.91 8.91 1.81
C ALA A 50 -3.37 10.02 0.84
N GLY A 51 -3.37 11.28 1.27
CA GLY A 51 -3.68 12.42 0.41
C GLY A 51 -2.73 12.55 -0.78
N ALA A 52 -1.42 12.40 -0.54
CA ALA A 52 -0.41 12.41 -1.60
C ALA A 52 -0.59 11.23 -2.58
N ALA A 53 -0.91 10.04 -2.09
CA ALA A 53 -1.20 8.88 -2.95
C ALA A 53 -2.49 9.07 -3.78
N HIS A 54 -3.52 9.69 -3.20
CA HIS A 54 -4.76 9.99 -3.93
C HIS A 54 -4.58 11.05 -5.01
N ALA A 55 -3.69 12.03 -4.78
CA ALA A 55 -3.31 13.03 -5.77
C ALA A 55 -2.49 12.43 -6.93
N ALA A 56 -1.81 11.30 -6.73
CA ALA A 56 -1.08 10.61 -7.78
C ALA A 56 -2.03 9.82 -8.72
N PRO A 57 -1.68 9.69 -10.02
CA PRO A 57 -2.40 8.83 -10.95
C PRO A 57 -2.50 7.39 -10.42
N PRO A 58 -3.62 6.67 -10.64
CA PRO A 58 -3.78 5.29 -10.16
C PRO A 58 -2.63 4.36 -10.52
N THR A 59 -2.08 4.50 -11.74
CA THR A 59 -0.94 3.71 -12.23
C THR A 59 0.37 3.96 -11.48
N GLU A 60 0.50 5.07 -10.76
CA GLU A 60 1.71 5.45 -10.03
C GLU A 60 1.60 5.18 -8.53
N ARG A 61 0.41 4.87 -8.02
CA ARG A 61 0.17 4.65 -6.58
C ARG A 61 1.00 3.49 -6.02
N ASP A 62 1.10 2.39 -6.77
CA ASP A 62 1.94 1.24 -6.38
C ASP A 62 3.42 1.63 -6.27
N ALA A 63 3.90 2.48 -7.18
CA ALA A 63 5.27 2.99 -7.16
C ALA A 63 5.49 3.96 -5.99
N TYR A 64 4.50 4.81 -5.70
CA TYR A 64 4.51 5.72 -4.55
C TYR A 64 4.67 4.96 -3.23
N TRP A 65 3.85 3.93 -2.99
CA TRP A 65 3.93 3.14 -1.76
C TRP A 65 5.24 2.37 -1.66
N SER A 66 5.72 1.80 -2.77
CA SER A 66 7.00 1.09 -2.80
C SER A 66 8.17 2.02 -2.48
N GLU A 67 8.18 3.22 -3.03
CA GLU A 67 9.20 4.22 -2.76
C GLU A 67 9.15 4.73 -1.31
N ALA A 68 7.96 4.98 -0.78
CA ALA A 68 7.79 5.38 0.61
C ALA A 68 8.33 4.31 1.59
N ARG A 69 8.08 3.02 1.31
CA ARG A 69 8.64 1.90 2.09
C ARG A 69 10.16 1.86 2.02
N ARG A 70 10.75 2.11 0.85
CA ARG A 70 12.22 2.20 0.70
C ARG A 70 12.80 3.33 1.53
N LYS A 71 12.23 4.54 1.44
CA LYS A 71 12.69 5.72 2.19
C LYS A 71 12.57 5.55 3.70
N LEU A 72 11.53 4.85 4.15
CA LEU A 72 11.25 4.57 5.55
C LEU A 72 11.75 3.19 6.00
N ALA A 73 12.69 2.57 5.27
CA ALA A 73 13.34 1.35 5.71
C ALA A 73 13.91 1.51 7.14
N PRO A 74 13.90 0.45 7.97
CA PRO A 74 14.44 0.52 9.32
C PRO A 74 15.91 0.95 9.26
N MET A 75 16.26 1.89 10.12
CA MET A 75 17.61 2.41 10.28
C MET A 75 17.89 2.55 11.77
N ASP A 76 19.10 2.17 12.15
CA ASP A 76 19.63 2.40 13.49
C ASP A 76 20.19 3.83 13.59
N GLY A 77 20.02 4.45 14.76
CA GLY A 77 20.59 5.77 15.05
C GLY A 77 19.58 6.81 15.56
N PRO A 78 19.96 8.10 15.57
CA PRO A 78 19.06 9.16 16.03
C PRO A 78 17.81 9.20 15.14
N GLY A 79 16.63 9.16 15.76
CA GLY A 79 15.36 9.20 15.05
C GLY A 79 14.70 7.85 14.80
N THR A 80 15.22 6.74 15.33
CA THR A 80 14.60 5.40 15.20
C THR A 80 13.11 5.42 15.61
N ARG A 81 12.76 6.18 16.65
CA ARG A 81 11.36 6.32 17.10
C ARG A 81 10.49 7.03 16.05
N GLN A 82 10.92 8.17 15.55
CA GLN A 82 10.19 8.94 14.53
C GLN A 82 10.01 8.10 13.26
N ARG A 83 11.06 7.37 12.86
CA ARG A 83 11.02 6.47 11.71
C ARG A 83 10.07 5.29 11.94
N TRP A 84 10.08 4.69 13.12
CA TRP A 84 9.11 3.67 13.50
C TRP A 84 7.67 4.19 13.41
N LEU A 85 7.38 5.36 13.98
CA LEU A 85 6.05 5.99 13.90
C LEU A 85 5.64 6.26 12.45
N ALA A 86 6.55 6.80 11.62
CA ALA A 86 6.30 7.05 10.21
C ALA A 86 6.00 5.77 9.42
N ARG A 87 6.66 4.65 9.75
CA ARG A 87 6.35 3.34 9.15
C ARG A 87 4.99 2.81 9.55
N VAL A 88 4.61 2.96 10.83
CA VAL A 88 3.26 2.59 11.29
C VAL A 88 2.22 3.40 10.51
N ALA A 89 2.43 4.71 10.38
CA ALA A 89 1.55 5.59 9.60
C ALA A 89 1.49 5.17 8.11
N LEU A 90 2.63 4.85 7.50
CA LEU A 90 2.72 4.40 6.12
C LEU A 90 1.92 3.11 5.87
N GLU A 91 2.18 2.07 6.65
CA GLU A 91 1.50 0.78 6.45
C GLU A 91 0.02 0.84 6.80
N TRP A 92 -0.37 1.75 7.68
CA TRP A 92 -1.79 2.03 7.93
C TRP A 92 -2.44 2.76 6.75
N ALA A 93 -1.82 3.81 6.22
CA ALA A 93 -2.31 4.54 5.04
C ALA A 93 -2.43 3.62 3.81
N ALA A 94 -1.45 2.75 3.58
CA ALA A 94 -1.43 1.83 2.45
C ALA A 94 -2.54 0.75 2.51
N GLN A 95 -3.06 0.40 3.69
CA GLN A 95 -4.21 -0.51 3.82
C GLN A 95 -5.51 0.08 3.27
N GLY A 96 -5.61 1.41 3.23
CA GLY A 96 -6.78 2.13 2.73
C GLY A 96 -6.73 2.42 1.23
N ALA A 97 -5.63 2.10 0.55
CA ALA A 97 -5.53 2.24 -0.89
C ALA A 97 -6.59 1.34 -1.54
N PRO A 98 -7.50 1.88 -2.37
CA PRO A 98 -8.39 1.05 -3.15
C PRO A 98 -7.56 0.04 -3.94
N LEU A 99 -7.99 -1.21 -3.96
CA LEU A 99 -7.53 -2.15 -4.97
C LEU A 99 -8.00 -1.59 -6.32
N ASP A 100 -7.19 -0.74 -6.94
CA ASP A 100 -7.34 -0.42 -8.34
C ASP A 100 -7.40 -1.79 -9.05
N GLY A 101 -8.53 -2.06 -9.74
CA GLY A 101 -9.03 -3.39 -10.11
C GLY A 101 -8.05 -4.36 -10.79
N PRO A 102 -8.47 -5.63 -10.99
CA PRO A 102 -7.60 -6.81 -10.95
C PRO A 102 -6.32 -6.62 -11.76
N ARG A 103 -5.18 -6.85 -11.09
CA ARG A 103 -3.93 -7.26 -11.73
C ARG A 103 -4.21 -8.55 -12.52
N LEU A 104 -4.74 -8.42 -13.73
CA LEU A 104 -4.64 -9.46 -14.75
C LEU A 104 -3.20 -9.46 -15.24
N GLN A 105 -2.34 -10.04 -14.40
CA GLN A 105 -1.03 -10.53 -14.81
C GLN A 105 -1.28 -11.65 -15.81
N CYS A 106 -0.96 -11.41 -17.08
CA CYS A 106 -0.81 -12.52 -18.01
C CYS A 106 0.42 -13.31 -17.54
N GLY A 107 0.19 -14.52 -17.02
CA GLY A 107 1.23 -15.40 -16.46
C GLY A 107 2.35 -15.82 -17.42
N ALA A 108 2.34 -15.33 -18.68
CA ALA A 108 3.31 -15.71 -19.69
C ALA A 108 4.49 -14.72 -19.87
N CYS A 109 4.40 -13.45 -19.44
CA CYS A 109 5.38 -12.45 -19.92
C CYS A 109 5.90 -11.39 -18.95
N GLY A 110 5.46 -11.33 -17.69
CA GLY A 110 6.19 -10.63 -16.62
C GLY A 110 6.60 -9.16 -16.85
N MET A 111 6.00 -8.42 -17.78
CA MET A 111 6.34 -7.01 -18.07
C MET A 111 5.16 -6.07 -17.87
N GLY A 112 5.42 -4.97 -17.17
CA GLY A 112 4.48 -3.87 -16.93
C GLY A 112 4.31 -2.96 -18.15
N ARG A 113 3.10 -2.44 -18.36
CA ARG A 113 2.76 -1.60 -19.50
C ARG A 113 3.37 -0.20 -19.35
N ALA A 114 4.30 0.16 -20.23
CA ALA A 114 4.64 1.55 -20.52
C ALA A 114 4.20 1.87 -21.95
N ARG A 115 3.12 2.66 -22.06
CA ARG A 115 2.66 3.40 -23.26
C ARG A 115 2.23 2.56 -24.47
N GLY A 116 1.03 2.84 -24.98
CA GLY A 116 0.33 2.01 -25.95
C GLY A 116 1.05 1.75 -27.26
N ARG A 117 1.31 0.46 -27.54
CA ARG A 117 1.02 -0.24 -28.81
C ARG A 117 1.34 -1.73 -28.60
N TRP A 118 0.39 -2.63 -28.77
CA TRP A 118 0.70 -4.06 -28.86
C TRP A 118 1.34 -4.32 -30.22
N ARG A 119 2.65 -4.57 -30.27
CA ARG A 119 3.23 -5.43 -31.32
C ARG A 119 3.58 -6.75 -30.67
N GLY A 120 3.16 -7.84 -31.29
CA GLY A 120 3.52 -9.19 -30.87
C GLY A 120 2.51 -9.88 -29.96
N CYS A 121 1.23 -9.89 -30.33
CA CYS A 121 0.39 -11.05 -30.02
C CYS A 121 0.57 -11.98 -31.22
N GLY A 122 1.47 -12.95 -31.10
CA GLY A 122 1.62 -14.00 -32.10
C GLY A 122 0.31 -14.74 -32.24
N ASP A 123 -0.20 -14.80 -33.46
CA ASP A 123 -1.45 -15.44 -33.83
C ASP A 123 -1.48 -16.92 -33.41
N ALA A 124 -2.07 -17.22 -32.27
CA ALA A 124 -2.56 -18.56 -31.95
C ALA A 124 -3.93 -18.77 -32.63
N ARG A 125 -3.97 -18.66 -33.96
CA ARG A 125 -5.08 -19.10 -34.80
C ARG A 125 -4.56 -20.03 -35.89
N ALA A 126 -4.26 -21.28 -35.55
CA ALA A 126 -4.36 -22.42 -36.45
C ALA A 126 -3.98 -23.72 -35.74
N ALA A 127 -4.97 -24.47 -35.27
CA ALA A 127 -5.02 -25.94 -35.32
C ALA A 127 -6.20 -26.43 -34.47
N GLY A 128 -7.28 -26.86 -35.12
CA GLY A 128 -8.38 -27.47 -34.37
C GLY A 128 -9.75 -27.60 -35.04
N ARG A 129 -9.84 -27.74 -36.37
CA ARG A 129 -11.04 -28.32 -37.00
C ARG A 129 -10.68 -29.70 -37.53
N ARG A 130 -10.93 -30.74 -36.73
CA ARG A 130 -10.96 -32.12 -37.21
C ARG A 130 -12.19 -32.26 -38.12
N LYS A 131 -11.95 -32.62 -39.39
CA LYS A 131 -12.98 -33.10 -40.32
C LYS A 131 -13.52 -34.42 -39.79
N LEU A 132 -14.84 -34.53 -39.64
CA LEU A 132 -15.57 -35.80 -39.53
C LEU A 132 -15.69 -36.41 -40.94
N PRO A 133 -15.38 -37.71 -41.14
CA PRO A 133 -15.79 -38.42 -42.34
C PRO A 133 -17.22 -38.98 -42.20
N MET A 134 -18.05 -38.74 -43.21
CA MET A 134 -19.32 -39.45 -43.46
C MET A 134 -19.03 -40.83 -44.07
N PRO A 135 -19.68 -41.91 -43.62
CA PRO A 135 -19.76 -43.14 -44.41
C PRO A 135 -20.95 -43.08 -45.39
N ARG A 136 -20.77 -43.76 -46.52
CA ARG A 136 -21.73 -43.93 -47.62
C ARG A 136 -22.85 -44.90 -47.27
#